data_AF-A0A6N2RM92-F1
#
_entry.id   AF-A0A6N2RM92-F1
#
_cell.length_a   1.000
_cell.length_b   1.000
_cell.length_c   1.000
_cell.angle_alpha   90.00
_cell.angle_beta   90.00
_cell.angle_gamma   90.00
#
_symmetry.space_group_name_H-M   'P 1'
#
loop_
_entity.id
_entity.type
_entity.pdbx_description
1 polymer ?
#
loop_
_entity_poly.entity_id
_entity_poly.type
_entity_poly.pdbx_seq_one_letter_code
_entity_poly.pdbx_strand_id
1 'polypeptide(L)'
;MQKNIKLTLEQQLLVENNLSVVHWVIVNSIHVNPCIYGMSYEDLYQEGCIWLCRAAVTYNAAKALFSTYAKKVVRNGLISYCRRQCDKEKHFVHLEVGENGELLMGDADCSAVDSFTARISQIETLDLLESRKAAYQGVARLGIEALVLKIRGYSITDIAGLYGVPPSHVGAWISRSAQKLRGDPAFMAALY
;
A
#
# COMPACT_ATOMS: atom_id res chain seq x y z
N MET A 1 -2.10 19.30 14.17
CA MET A 1 -3.24 19.60 15.05
C MET A 1 -4.49 18.87 14.55
N GLN A 2 -4.98 17.87 15.30
CA GLN A 2 -6.31 17.31 15.07
C GLN A 2 -7.34 18.35 15.52
N LYS A 3 -8.12 18.92 14.60
CA LYS A 3 -9.29 19.72 14.99
C LYS A 3 -10.30 18.74 15.61
N ASN A 4 -10.84 19.06 16.78
CA ASN A 4 -11.96 18.32 17.35
C ASN A 4 -13.15 18.48 16.40
N ILE A 5 -13.49 17.41 15.70
CA ILE A 5 -14.63 17.37 14.78
C ILE A 5 -15.85 16.94 15.58
N LYS A 6 -16.86 17.80 15.67
CA LYS A 6 -18.18 17.43 16.17
C LYS A 6 -19.12 17.28 14.98
N LEU A 7 -19.65 16.08 14.80
CA LEU A 7 -20.62 15.77 13.76
C LEU A 7 -22.03 16.22 14.18
N THR A 8 -22.85 16.63 13.22
CA THR A 8 -24.30 16.78 13.42
C THR A 8 -24.96 15.40 13.47
N LEU A 9 -26.20 15.33 13.96
CA LEU A 9 -26.95 14.07 14.02
C LEU A 9 -27.12 13.43 12.63
N GLU A 10 -27.39 14.24 11.61
CA GLU A 10 -27.49 13.77 10.21
C GLU A 10 -26.16 13.17 9.72
N GLN A 11 -25.04 13.81 10.06
CA GLN A 11 -23.71 13.30 9.69
C GLN A 11 -23.36 12.02 10.45
N GLN A 12 -23.79 11.88 11.71
CA GLN A 12 -23.61 10.64 12.49
C GLN A 12 -24.36 9.48 11.84
N LEU A 13 -25.66 9.67 11.56
CA LEU A 13 -26.47 8.66 10.85
C LEU A 13 -25.88 8.32 9.49
N LEU A 14 -25.36 9.31 8.76
CA LEU A 14 -24.72 9.08 7.46
C LEU A 14 -23.46 8.20 7.59
N VAL A 15 -22.65 8.42 8.63
CA VAL A 15 -21.45 7.62 8.92
C VAL A 15 -21.84 6.19 9.34
N GLU A 16 -22.78 6.04 10.27
CA GLU A 16 -23.25 4.74 10.77
C GLU A 16 -23.76 3.84 9.65
N ASN A 17 -24.54 4.40 8.72
CA ASN A 17 -25.06 3.69 7.55
C ASN A 17 -23.97 3.29 6.53
N ASN A 18 -22.74 3.79 6.66
CA ASN A 18 -21.65 3.58 5.70
C ASN A 18 -20.37 3.02 6.34
N LEU A 19 -20.43 2.46 7.55
CA LEU A 19 -19.28 1.85 8.22
C LEU A 19 -18.61 0.75 7.40
N SER A 20 -19.39 -0.01 6.63
CA SER A 20 -18.88 -1.07 5.74
C SER A 20 -17.86 -0.55 4.71
N VAL A 21 -17.92 0.74 4.33
CA VAL A 21 -16.94 1.37 3.43
C VAL A 21 -15.53 1.23 3.98
N VAL A 22 -15.34 1.37 5.30
CA VAL A 22 -14.02 1.29 5.94
C VAL A 22 -13.44 -0.11 5.78
N HIS A 23 -14.22 -1.13 6.14
CA HIS A 23 -13.83 -2.54 5.99
C HIS A 23 -13.39 -2.84 4.55
N TRP A 24 -14.24 -2.52 3.57
CA TRP A 24 -13.94 -2.80 2.16
C TRP A 24 -12.75 -1.99 1.63
N VAL A 25 -12.50 -0.79 2.16
CA VAL A 25 -11.30 -0.02 1.78
C VAL A 25 -10.04 -0.69 2.32
N ILE A 26 -10.05 -1.18 3.56
CA ILE A 26 -8.92 -1.88 4.15
C ILE A 26 -8.61 -3.14 3.32
N VAL A 27 -9.60 -4.01 3.13
CA VAL A 27 -9.44 -5.28 2.39
C VAL A 27 -8.93 -5.06 0.96
N ASN A 28 -9.44 -4.04 0.24
CA ASN A 28 -9.13 -3.86 -1.18
C ASN A 28 -7.93 -2.95 -1.47
N SER A 29 -7.39 -2.23 -0.49
CA SER A 29 -6.41 -1.17 -0.78
C SER A 29 -5.29 -1.03 0.23
N ILE A 30 -5.34 -1.72 1.37
CA ILE A 30 -4.35 -1.61 2.44
C ILE A 30 -3.77 -2.99 2.73
N HIS A 31 -2.45 -3.06 2.85
CA HIS A 31 -1.77 -4.24 3.37
C HIS A 31 -1.68 -4.12 4.89
N VAL A 32 -2.43 -4.95 5.61
CA VAL A 32 -2.43 -4.99 7.07
C VAL A 32 -1.17 -5.73 7.52
N ASN A 33 -0.38 -5.09 8.39
CA ASN A 33 0.81 -5.71 8.97
C ASN A 33 0.75 -5.52 10.49
N PRO A 34 0.30 -6.54 11.25
CA PRO A 34 0.14 -6.44 12.70
C PRO A 34 1.48 -6.36 13.45
N CYS A 35 2.61 -6.67 12.81
CA CYS A 35 3.93 -6.55 13.41
C CYS A 35 4.39 -5.09 13.55
N ILE A 36 3.78 -4.16 12.80
CA ILE A 36 4.05 -2.73 12.93
C ILE A 36 3.04 -2.13 13.92
N TYR A 37 3.53 -1.36 14.89
CA TYR A 37 2.65 -0.71 15.87
C TYR A 37 1.65 0.23 15.17
N GLY A 38 0.36 0.05 15.49
CA GLY A 38 -0.73 0.84 14.91
C GLY A 38 -1.12 0.43 13.48
N MET A 39 -0.67 -0.72 12.99
CA MET A 39 -1.02 -1.26 11.67
C MET A 39 -1.84 -2.55 11.74
N SER A 40 -2.39 -2.88 12.92
CA SER A 40 -3.39 -3.94 13.05
C SER A 40 -4.68 -3.59 12.31
N TYR A 41 -5.51 -4.59 12.04
CA TYR A 41 -6.81 -4.35 11.41
C TYR A 41 -7.67 -3.40 12.24
N GLU A 42 -7.70 -3.57 13.56
CA GLU A 42 -8.49 -2.72 14.47
C GLU A 42 -8.00 -1.28 14.47
N ASP A 43 -6.68 -1.05 14.47
CA ASP A 43 -6.11 0.31 14.41
C ASP A 43 -6.47 1.00 13.08
N LEU A 44 -6.33 0.27 11.97
CA LEU A 44 -6.69 0.77 10.64
C LEU A 44 -8.19 1.01 10.52
N TYR A 45 -9.02 0.17 11.15
CA TYR A 45 -10.47 0.37 11.17
C TYR A 45 -10.84 1.62 11.95
N GLN A 46 -10.25 1.84 13.14
CA GLN A 46 -10.47 3.05 13.93
C GLN A 46 -10.02 4.32 13.19
N GLU A 47 -8.81 4.32 12.62
CA GLU A 47 -8.33 5.46 11.81
C GLU A 47 -9.22 5.66 10.57
N GLY A 48 -9.68 4.58 9.94
CA GLY A 48 -10.60 4.62 8.81
C GLY A 48 -11.94 5.26 9.16
N CYS A 49 -12.50 4.95 10.33
CA CYS A 49 -13.70 5.59 10.88
C CYS A 49 -13.50 7.08 11.11
N ILE A 50 -12.32 7.52 11.60
CA ILE A 50 -11.99 8.94 11.72
C ILE A 50 -12.04 9.64 10.36
N TRP A 51 -11.51 9.00 9.31
CA TRP A 51 -11.58 9.55 7.95
C TRP A 51 -12.99 9.51 7.36
N LEU A 52 -13.81 8.52 7.72
CA LEU A 52 -15.21 8.48 7.32
C LEU A 52 -16.00 9.63 7.95
N CYS A 53 -15.77 9.93 9.23
CA CYS A 53 -16.30 11.11 9.90
C CYS A 53 -15.87 12.41 9.21
N ARG A 54 -14.60 12.53 8.84
CA ARG A 54 -14.10 13.68 8.05
C ARG A 54 -14.80 13.81 6.71
N ALA A 55 -15.06 12.69 6.03
CA ALA A 55 -15.79 12.68 4.77
C ALA A 55 -17.22 13.20 4.96
N ALA A 56 -17.91 12.85 6.05
CA ALA A 56 -19.26 13.33 6.34
C ALA A 56 -19.31 14.85 6.56
N VAL A 57 -18.27 15.43 7.18
CA VAL A 57 -18.18 16.90 7.39
C VAL A 57 -18.03 17.65 6.08
N THR A 58 -17.25 17.13 5.14
CA THR A 58 -16.96 17.80 3.86
C THR A 58 -17.85 17.32 2.72
N TYR A 59 -18.88 16.52 3.02
CA TYR A 59 -19.75 15.93 2.02
C TYR A 59 -20.64 16.99 1.37
N ASN A 60 -20.83 16.86 0.05
CA ASN A 60 -21.75 17.67 -0.73
C ASN A 60 -22.59 16.76 -1.63
N ALA A 61 -23.89 16.68 -1.32
CA ALA A 61 -24.84 15.80 -2.01
C ALA A 61 -25.04 16.15 -3.49
N ALA A 62 -24.75 17.38 -3.93
CA ALA A 62 -24.91 17.78 -5.33
C ALA A 62 -23.83 17.19 -6.26
N LYS A 63 -22.74 16.61 -5.72
CA LYS A 63 -21.59 16.15 -6.52
C LYS A 63 -21.55 14.65 -6.74
N ALA A 64 -21.88 13.85 -5.74
CA ALA A 64 -21.79 12.39 -5.79
C ALA A 64 -22.52 11.75 -4.61
N LEU A 65 -22.78 10.44 -4.72
CA LEU A 65 -23.20 9.62 -3.58
C LEU A 65 -22.13 9.61 -2.48
N PHE A 66 -22.55 9.66 -1.22
CA PHE A 66 -21.66 9.69 -0.07
C PHE A 66 -20.68 8.52 -0.06
N SER A 67 -21.14 7.28 -0.27
CA SER A 67 -20.29 6.08 -0.27
C SER A 67 -19.14 6.16 -1.29
N THR A 68 -19.39 6.72 -2.47
CA THR A 68 -18.39 6.89 -3.53
C THR A 68 -17.33 7.91 -3.13
N TYR A 69 -17.77 9.05 -2.58
CA TYR A 69 -16.87 10.09 -2.08
C TYR A 69 -16.06 9.59 -0.87
N ALA A 70 -16.74 8.99 0.10
CA ALA A 70 -16.16 8.45 1.33
C ALA A 70 -15.09 7.40 1.05
N LYS A 71 -15.34 6.46 0.13
CA LYS A 71 -14.35 5.45 -0.28
C LYS A 71 -13.01 6.09 -0.67
N LYS A 72 -13.05 7.20 -1.42
CA LYS A 72 -11.84 7.91 -1.86
C LYS A 72 -11.15 8.64 -0.70
N VAL A 73 -11.92 9.29 0.18
CA VAL A 73 -11.39 10.00 1.35
C VAL A 73 -10.74 9.03 2.34
N VAL A 74 -11.44 7.95 2.71
CA VAL A 74 -10.95 6.91 3.64
C VAL A 74 -9.68 6.26 3.08
N ARG A 75 -9.68 5.86 1.80
CA ARG A 75 -8.51 5.25 1.17
C ARG A 75 -7.28 6.15 1.24
N ASN A 76 -7.42 7.42 0.85
CA ASN A 76 -6.30 8.35 0.86
C ASN A 76 -5.83 8.68 2.28
N GLY A 77 -6.77 8.74 3.22
CA GLY A 77 -6.51 8.91 4.64
C GLY A 77 -5.67 7.79 5.22
N LEU A 78 -6.10 6.54 5.00
CA LEU A 78 -5.39 5.34 5.45
C LEU A 78 -4.00 5.21 4.80
N ILE A 79 -3.86 5.45 3.50
CA ILE A 79 -2.53 5.46 2.85
C ILE A 79 -1.60 6.49 3.51
N SER A 80 -2.12 7.67 3.84
CA SER A 80 -1.35 8.72 4.51
C SER A 80 -1.02 8.37 5.97
N TYR A 81 -1.87 7.60 6.63
CA TYR A 81 -1.62 7.07 7.97
C TYR A 81 -0.53 5.98 7.94
N CYS A 82 -0.65 4.98 7.07
CA CYS A 82 0.33 3.91 6.92
C CYS A 82 1.73 4.46 6.61
N ARG A 83 1.83 5.42 5.69
CA ARG A 83 3.12 6.10 5.39
C ARG A 83 3.73 6.73 6.64
N ARG A 84 2.92 7.42 7.45
CA ARG A 84 3.37 8.05 8.69
C ARG A 84 3.81 7.02 9.73
N GLN A 85 3.14 5.88 9.85
CA GLN A 85 3.58 4.81 10.75
C GLN A 85 4.89 4.19 10.26
N CYS A 86 5.00 3.86 8.97
CA CYS A 86 6.26 3.36 8.40
C CYS A 86 7.42 4.36 8.55
N ASP A 87 7.17 5.66 8.48
CA ASP A 87 8.21 6.67 8.69
C ASP A 87 8.63 6.77 10.16
N LYS A 88 7.74 6.52 11.12
CA LYS A 88 8.10 6.45 12.54
C LYS A 88 8.89 5.18 12.86
N GLU A 89 8.52 4.04 12.29
CA GLU A 89 9.24 2.77 12.45
C GLU A 89 10.72 2.88 12.07
N LYS A 90 11.08 3.67 11.06
CA LYS A 90 12.48 3.92 10.68
C LYS A 90 13.33 4.52 11.81
N HIS A 91 12.70 5.09 12.83
CA HIS A 91 13.35 5.71 13.98
C HIS A 91 13.24 4.88 15.26
N PHE A 92 12.59 3.71 15.22
CA PHE A 92 12.54 2.78 16.33
C PHE A 92 13.62 1.70 16.18
N VAL A 93 14.34 1.43 17.27
CA VAL A 93 15.23 0.26 17.37
C VAL A 93 14.44 -0.83 18.08
N HIS A 94 14.22 -1.96 17.42
CA HIS A 94 13.62 -3.11 18.08
C HIS A 94 14.66 -3.71 19.03
N LEU A 95 14.33 -3.74 20.32
CA LEU A 95 15.21 -4.28 21.35
C LEU A 95 14.53 -5.50 21.99
N GLU A 96 15.24 -6.61 22.02
CA GLU A 96 14.86 -7.83 22.72
C GLU A 96 15.65 -7.95 24.02
N VAL A 97 15.06 -8.57 25.05
CA VAL A 97 15.75 -8.85 26.31
C VAL A 97 16.39 -10.23 26.19
N GLY A 98 17.73 -10.26 26.15
CA GLY A 98 18.52 -11.49 26.18
C GLY A 98 18.40 -12.24 27.50
N GLU A 99 18.85 -13.49 27.54
CA GLU A 99 18.75 -14.38 28.72
C GLU A 99 19.36 -13.78 30.00
N ASN A 100 20.34 -12.88 29.87
CA ASN A 100 21.01 -12.22 30.99
C ASN A 100 20.43 -10.83 31.33
N GLY A 101 19.30 -10.43 30.72
CA GLY A 101 18.68 -9.12 30.91
C GLY A 101 19.30 -8.00 30.06
N GLU A 102 20.19 -8.34 29.13
CA GLU A 102 20.78 -7.40 28.17
C GLU A 102 19.81 -7.02 27.05
N LEU A 103 19.81 -5.76 26.62
CA LEU A 103 18.99 -5.32 25.49
C LEU A 103 19.75 -5.59 24.18
N LEU A 104 19.37 -6.66 23.50
CA LEU A 104 19.89 -7.03 22.19
C LEU A 104 19.07 -6.35 21.10
N MET A 105 19.67 -6.12 19.94
CA MET A 105 18.90 -5.74 18.75
C MET A 105 18.04 -6.95 18.39
N GLY A 106 16.72 -6.83 18.57
CA GLY A 106 15.81 -7.89 18.19
C GLY A 106 15.81 -8.02 16.68
N ASP A 107 16.08 -9.23 16.17
CA ASP A 107 15.69 -9.56 14.81
C ASP A 107 14.17 -9.51 14.80
N ALA A 108 13.60 -8.40 14.32
CA ALA A 108 12.16 -8.27 14.14
C ALA A 108 11.73 -9.36 13.15
N ASP A 109 11.39 -10.54 13.66
CA ASP A 109 10.91 -11.67 12.88
C ASP A 109 9.46 -11.39 12.49
N CYS A 110 9.29 -10.37 11.64
CA CYS A 110 8.04 -10.01 11.00
C CYS A 110 7.70 -10.99 9.86
N SER A 111 8.27 -12.21 9.86
CA SER A 111 8.10 -13.20 8.80
C SER A 111 6.82 -14.05 8.90
N ALA A 112 5.92 -13.71 9.84
CA ALA A 112 4.66 -14.40 10.05
C ALA A 112 3.59 -14.16 8.96
N VAL A 113 3.90 -13.40 7.89
CA VAL A 113 3.23 -13.61 6.59
C VAL A 113 4.03 -14.70 5.89
N ASP A 114 3.61 -15.94 6.12
CA ASP A 114 4.18 -17.19 5.61
C ASP A 114 5.28 -16.98 4.56
N SER A 115 6.53 -16.89 5.03
CA SER A 115 7.73 -16.64 4.23
C SER A 115 7.81 -17.53 2.99
N PHE A 116 7.17 -18.69 3.04
CA PHE A 116 7.03 -19.61 1.91
C PHE A 116 5.98 -19.12 0.90
N THR A 117 4.75 -18.85 1.31
CA THR A 117 3.71 -18.28 0.43
C THR A 117 4.12 -16.93 -0.16
N ALA A 118 4.81 -16.07 0.61
CA ALA A 118 5.35 -14.80 0.10
C ALA A 118 6.42 -15.04 -1.00
N ARG A 119 7.30 -16.03 -0.80
CA ARG A 119 8.29 -16.43 -1.81
C ARG A 119 7.65 -17.04 -3.06
N ILE A 120 6.62 -17.88 -2.91
CA ILE A 120 5.87 -18.43 -4.03
C ILE A 120 5.21 -17.31 -4.83
N SER A 121 4.48 -16.41 -4.16
CA SER A 121 3.82 -15.27 -4.80
C SER A 121 4.82 -14.37 -5.52
N GLN A 122 6.02 -14.20 -4.96
CA GLN A 122 7.11 -13.47 -5.62
C GLN A 122 7.61 -14.18 -6.89
N ILE A 123 7.79 -15.50 -6.86
CA ILE A 123 8.21 -16.31 -8.02
C ILE A 123 7.15 -16.25 -9.12
N GLU A 124 5.88 -16.48 -8.79
CA GLU A 124 4.77 -16.41 -9.74
C GLU A 124 4.64 -15.02 -10.39
N THR A 125 4.84 -13.95 -9.60
CA THR A 125 4.84 -12.58 -10.11
C THR A 125 6.00 -12.35 -11.08
N LEU A 126 7.20 -12.87 -10.78
CA LEU A 126 8.36 -12.76 -11.64
C LEU A 126 8.14 -13.49 -12.97
N ASP A 127 7.64 -14.73 -12.94
CA ASP A 127 7.35 -15.53 -14.13
C ASP A 127 6.27 -14.88 -15.00
N LEU A 128 5.22 -14.32 -14.39
CA LEU A 128 4.17 -13.59 -15.10
C LEU A 128 4.74 -12.35 -15.81
N LEU A 129 5.59 -11.57 -15.14
CA LEU A 129 6.21 -10.39 -15.74
C LEU A 129 7.17 -10.77 -16.87
N GLU A 130 7.97 -11.83 -16.70
CA GLU A 130 8.90 -12.32 -17.72
C GLU A 130 8.18 -12.89 -18.94
N SER A 131 7.10 -13.66 -18.76
CA SER A 131 6.29 -14.19 -19.88
C SER A 131 5.66 -13.07 -20.72
N ARG A 132 5.23 -11.97 -20.07
CA ARG A 132 4.63 -10.81 -20.76
C ARG A 132 5.64 -9.85 -21.34
N LYS A 133 6.88 -9.85 -20.86
CA LYS A 133 7.97 -8.97 -21.33
C LYS A 133 8.13 -8.94 -22.85
N ALA A 134 7.95 -10.09 -23.52
CA ALA A 134 8.09 -10.20 -24.98
C ALA A 134 7.01 -9.40 -25.76
N ALA A 135 5.84 -9.16 -25.17
CA ALA A 135 4.75 -8.41 -25.78
C ALA A 135 4.97 -6.89 -25.74
N TYR A 136 5.99 -6.41 -25.02
CA TYR A 136 6.28 -4.99 -24.86
C TYR A 136 7.61 -4.59 -25.52
N GLN A 137 7.67 -3.36 -26.01
CA GLN A 137 8.84 -2.77 -26.65
C GLN A 137 9.20 -1.40 -26.05
N GLY A 138 10.46 -0.98 -26.26
CA GLY A 138 10.99 0.30 -25.82
C GLY A 138 10.89 0.52 -24.31
N VAL A 139 10.55 1.73 -23.89
CA VAL A 139 10.47 2.13 -22.47
C VAL A 139 9.49 1.31 -21.64
N ALA A 140 8.47 0.71 -22.27
CA ALA A 140 7.53 -0.17 -21.57
C ALA A 140 8.20 -1.51 -21.20
N ARG A 141 9.03 -2.06 -22.08
CA ARG A 141 9.81 -3.27 -21.81
C ARG A 141 10.85 -3.02 -20.71
N LEU A 142 11.58 -1.92 -20.82
CA LEU A 142 12.55 -1.49 -19.79
C LEU A 142 11.87 -1.28 -18.43
N GLY A 143 10.63 -0.77 -18.43
CA GLY A 143 9.84 -0.64 -17.21
C GLY A 143 9.42 -1.98 -16.59
N ILE A 144 9.19 -3.02 -17.39
CA ILE A 144 8.93 -4.39 -16.90
C ILE A 144 10.21 -5.01 -16.34
N GLU A 145 11.35 -4.83 -17.03
CA GLU A 145 12.65 -5.27 -16.54
C GLU A 145 13.04 -4.59 -15.22
N ALA A 146 12.77 -3.29 -15.10
CA ALA A 146 12.98 -2.54 -13.87
C ALA A 146 12.04 -3.01 -12.74
N LEU A 147 10.80 -3.41 -13.05
CA LEU A 147 9.88 -4.02 -12.06
C LEU A 147 10.43 -5.36 -11.56
N VAL A 148 10.92 -6.23 -12.46
CA VAL A 148 11.57 -7.50 -12.12
C VAL A 148 12.77 -7.29 -11.20
N LEU A 149 13.67 -6.35 -11.54
CA LEU A 149 14.83 -6.03 -10.71
C LEU A 149 14.44 -5.48 -9.35
N LYS A 150 13.39 -4.65 -9.29
CA LYS A 150 12.88 -4.11 -8.03
C LYS A 150 12.30 -5.20 -7.13
N ILE A 151 11.59 -6.19 -7.70
CA ILE A 151 11.10 -7.37 -6.96
C ILE A 151 12.26 -8.22 -6.46
N ARG A 152 13.37 -8.30 -7.20
CA ARG A 152 14.62 -8.96 -6.78
C ARG A 152 15.42 -8.18 -5.73
N GLY A 153 14.94 -7.02 -5.28
CA GLY A 153 15.56 -6.23 -4.21
C GLY A 153 16.48 -5.09 -4.67
N TYR A 154 16.61 -4.83 -5.98
CA TYR A 154 17.43 -3.71 -6.45
C TYR A 154 16.74 -2.37 -6.19
N SER A 155 17.50 -1.38 -5.73
CA SER A 155 17.00 -0.01 -5.58
C SER A 155 16.88 0.68 -6.95
N ILE A 156 16.09 1.76 -7.02
CA ILE A 156 15.96 2.55 -8.27
C ILE A 156 17.33 3.12 -8.69
N THR A 157 18.19 3.45 -7.73
CA THR A 157 19.56 3.92 -7.96
C THR A 157 20.46 2.82 -8.53
N ASP A 158 20.34 1.58 -8.07
CA ASP A 158 21.13 0.45 -8.61
C ASP A 158 20.71 0.14 -10.04
N ILE A 159 19.40 0.13 -10.29
CA ILE A 159 18.83 -0.08 -11.63
C ILE A 159 19.29 1.04 -12.56
N ALA A 160 19.24 2.29 -12.13
CA ALA A 160 19.75 3.43 -12.89
C ALA A 160 21.24 3.26 -13.26
N GLY A 161 22.05 2.78 -12.32
CA GLY A 161 23.46 2.43 -12.55
C GLY A 161 23.64 1.33 -13.61
N LEU A 162 22.85 0.26 -13.55
CA LEU A 162 22.89 -0.85 -14.52
C LEU A 162 22.59 -0.42 -15.95
N TYR A 163 21.66 0.53 -16.13
CA TYR A 163 21.23 1.01 -17.45
C TYR A 163 21.93 2.32 -17.89
N GLY A 164 22.80 2.90 -17.06
CA GLY A 164 23.51 4.15 -17.36
C GLY A 164 22.59 5.37 -17.52
N VAL A 165 21.46 5.40 -16.80
CA VAL A 165 20.45 6.47 -16.89
C VAL A 165 20.19 7.12 -15.54
N PRO A 166 19.65 8.35 -15.49
CA PRO A 166 19.21 8.95 -14.23
C PRO A 166 18.09 8.16 -13.55
N PRO A 167 18.04 8.09 -12.19
CA PRO A 167 16.98 7.42 -11.43
C PRO A 167 15.54 7.84 -11.78
N SER A 168 15.35 9.09 -12.21
CA SER A 168 14.07 9.61 -12.66
C SER A 168 13.50 8.87 -13.88
N HIS A 169 14.37 8.42 -14.80
CA HIS A 169 13.95 7.64 -15.98
C HIS A 169 13.43 6.28 -15.59
N VAL A 170 14.08 5.59 -14.66
CA VAL A 170 13.65 4.27 -14.16
C VAL A 170 12.27 4.38 -13.53
N GLY A 171 12.02 5.40 -12.70
CA GLY A 171 10.70 5.66 -12.13
C GLY A 171 9.63 5.91 -13.20
N ALA A 172 9.95 6.67 -14.25
CA ALA A 172 9.05 6.93 -15.38
C ALA A 172 8.76 5.67 -16.20
N TRP A 173 9.76 4.82 -16.45
CA TRP A 173 9.60 3.54 -17.15
C TRP A 173 8.67 2.61 -16.38
N ILE A 174 8.89 2.46 -15.07
CA ILE A 174 8.04 1.65 -14.18
C ILE A 174 6.59 2.16 -14.18
N SER A 175 6.40 3.48 -14.10
CA SER A 175 5.05 4.07 -14.12
C SER A 175 4.33 3.75 -15.44
N ARG A 176 5.04 3.90 -16.56
CA ARG A 176 4.49 3.69 -17.90
C ARG A 176 4.22 2.22 -18.21
N SER A 177 5.09 1.30 -17.78
CA SER A 177 4.87 -0.13 -17.90
C SER A 177 3.68 -0.57 -17.04
N ALA A 178 3.58 -0.11 -15.79
CA ALA A 178 2.46 -0.42 -14.91
C ALA A 178 1.12 0.07 -15.46
N GLN A 179 1.09 1.23 -16.13
CA GLN A 179 -0.12 1.70 -16.80
C GLN A 179 -0.53 0.77 -17.95
N LYS A 180 0.42 0.29 -18.75
CA LYS A 180 0.13 -0.62 -19.86
C LYS A 180 -0.30 -2.00 -19.39
N LEU A 181 0.37 -2.56 -18.37
CA LEU A 181 0.02 -3.85 -17.79
C LEU A 181 -1.41 -3.86 -17.23
N ARG A 182 -1.85 -2.77 -16.58
CA ARG A 182 -3.25 -2.64 -16.11
C ARG A 182 -4.28 -2.60 -17.25
N GLY A 183 -3.86 -2.21 -18.45
CA GLY A 183 -4.70 -2.19 -19.64
C GLY A 183 -4.62 -3.47 -20.47
N ASP A 184 -3.78 -4.43 -20.09
CA ASP A 184 -3.59 -5.69 -20.81
C ASP A 184 -4.55 -6.75 -20.25
N PRO A 185 -5.58 -7.17 -21.02
CA PRO A 185 -6.56 -8.14 -20.55
C PRO A 185 -5.94 -9.48 -20.18
N ALA A 186 -4.87 -9.87 -20.87
CA ALA A 186 -4.22 -11.15 -20.67
C ALA A 186 -3.29 -11.13 -19.44
N PHE A 187 -2.75 -9.97 -19.08
CA PHE A 187 -2.09 -9.77 -17.80
C PHE A 187 -3.10 -9.75 -16.64
N MET A 188 -4.21 -9.02 -16.79
CA MET A 188 -5.25 -8.95 -15.77
C MET A 188 -5.94 -10.29 -15.53
N ALA A 189 -6.18 -11.08 -16.57
CA ALA A 189 -6.76 -12.42 -16.46
C ALA A 189 -5.83 -13.43 -15.76
N ALA A 190 -4.52 -13.18 -15.71
CA ALA A 190 -3.56 -14.03 -15.00
C ALA A 190 -3.41 -13.66 -13.52
N LEU A 191 -4.07 -12.58 -13.07
CA LEU A 191 -4.09 -12.14 -11.67
C LEU A 191 -5.34 -12.62 -10.90
N TYR A 192 -6.30 -13.25 -11.59
CA TYR A 192 -7.57 -13.77 -11.06
C TYR A 192 -7.67 -15.27 -11.31
#